data_AF-A0A250IU82-F1
#
_entry.id   AF-A0A250IU82-F1
#
_cell.length_a   1.000
_cell.length_b   1.000
_cell.length_c   1.000
_cell.angle_alpha   90.00
_cell.angle_beta   90.00
_cell.angle_gamma   90.00
#
_symmetry.space_group_name_H-M   'P 1'
#
loop_
_entity.id
_entity.type
_entity.pdbx_description
1 polymer ?
#
loop_
_entity_poly.entity_id
_entity_poly.type
_entity_poly.pdbx_seq_one_letter_code
_entity_poly.pdbx_strand_id
1 'polypeptide(L)'
;MTVSQSPVLEFPAMLHGPIGAILRAVRAEGRRWAREYLKRGAFTQPRRMLQVPPGEVLIMHSGAEFDITPHPRWRVHLFDDIFMSLNDGVPKEERQRMEESFESFCLSTPWGALHLAVSPPPPRSAERMAKRFAALLRFWDVLQGPRYAFWFDRKYTLDELVRDIYGMTLEAWCPGGSASVREHLTLTVEHMSRATQEDCMEAVLRVIPVLVEVDTEFKHREELSDLGFLREHLCALSPRDFEDVSSAYKYTVTMQLAAWDRALGRH
;
A
#
# COMPACT_ATOMS: atom_id res chain seq x y z
N MET A 1 25.72 -21.88 -22.96
CA MET A 1 24.56 -21.00 -22.71
C MET A 1 24.08 -21.30 -21.31
N THR A 2 24.48 -20.48 -20.33
CA THR A 2 23.93 -20.55 -18.98
C THR A 2 22.54 -19.92 -19.03
N VAL A 3 21.50 -20.74 -18.87
CA VAL A 3 20.14 -20.25 -18.65
C VAL A 3 20.19 -19.52 -17.31
N SER A 4 20.19 -18.20 -17.36
CA SER A 4 20.01 -17.36 -16.17
C SER A 4 18.66 -17.75 -15.59
N GLN A 5 18.64 -18.52 -14.49
CA GLN A 5 17.42 -18.79 -13.76
C GLN A 5 16.92 -17.44 -13.24
N SER A 6 15.85 -16.91 -13.85
CA SER A 6 15.13 -15.79 -13.27
C SER A 6 14.83 -16.11 -11.81
N PRO A 7 15.07 -15.17 -10.87
CA PRO A 7 14.86 -15.44 -9.45
C PRO A 7 13.43 -15.91 -9.24
N VAL A 8 13.27 -17.05 -8.57
CA VAL A 8 11.94 -17.63 -8.30
C VAL A 8 11.28 -16.82 -7.21
N LEU A 9 10.05 -16.36 -7.45
CA LEU A 9 9.27 -15.64 -6.46
C LEU A 9 8.80 -16.62 -5.37
N GLU A 10 9.03 -16.26 -4.11
CA GLU A 10 8.57 -17.05 -2.97
C GLU A 10 7.67 -16.23 -2.05
N PHE A 11 6.61 -16.87 -1.56
CA PHE A 11 5.67 -16.29 -0.61
C PHE A 11 5.58 -17.13 0.67
N PRO A 12 5.22 -16.51 1.81
CA PRO A 12 4.97 -17.24 3.04
C PRO A 12 3.91 -18.33 2.84
N ALA A 13 4.25 -19.58 3.16
CA ALA A 13 3.36 -20.72 2.95
C ALA A 13 2.01 -20.58 3.68
N MET A 14 2.00 -19.82 4.77
CA MET A 14 0.79 -19.52 5.55
C MET A 14 -0.28 -18.73 4.78
N LEU A 15 0.07 -18.12 3.64
CA LEU A 15 -0.84 -17.35 2.79
C LEU A 15 -1.44 -18.19 1.65
N HIS A 16 -1.17 -19.50 1.61
CA HIS A 16 -1.69 -20.42 0.60
C HIS A 16 -2.54 -21.52 1.24
N GLY A 17 -3.74 -21.74 0.72
CA GLY A 17 -4.68 -22.75 1.21
C GLY A 17 -6.11 -22.19 1.40
N PRO A 18 -7.01 -22.95 2.05
CA PRO A 18 -8.34 -22.45 2.39
C PRO A 18 -8.29 -21.27 3.37
N ILE A 19 -9.21 -20.30 3.27
CA ILE A 19 -9.28 -19.09 4.11
C ILE A 19 -9.10 -19.42 5.59
N GLY A 20 -9.90 -20.35 6.12
CA GLY A 20 -9.85 -20.70 7.54
C GLY A 20 -8.50 -21.29 7.99
N ALA A 21 -7.77 -21.97 7.10
CA ALA A 21 -6.43 -22.46 7.40
C ALA A 21 -5.40 -21.32 7.42
N ILE A 22 -5.50 -20.39 6.46
CA ILE A 22 -4.65 -19.20 6.38
C ILE A 22 -4.83 -18.34 7.64
N LEU A 23 -6.06 -18.01 8.02
CA LEU A 23 -6.35 -17.20 9.21
C LEU A 23 -5.75 -17.81 10.48
N ARG A 24 -5.85 -19.13 10.66
CA ARG A 24 -5.23 -19.82 11.81
C ARG A 24 -3.70 -19.74 11.77
N ALA A 25 -3.10 -19.95 10.59
CA ALA A 25 -1.66 -19.94 10.42
C ALA A 25 -1.06 -18.54 10.62
N VAL A 26 -1.65 -17.53 9.98
CA VAL A 26 -1.25 -16.11 10.08
C VAL A 26 -1.35 -15.61 11.53
N ARG A 27 -2.43 -15.92 12.26
CA ARG A 27 -2.54 -15.58 13.70
C ARG A 27 -1.50 -16.28 14.56
N ALA A 28 -1.21 -17.55 14.29
CA ALA A 28 -0.16 -18.28 15.00
C ALA A 28 1.23 -17.68 14.74
N GLU A 29 1.50 -17.29 13.50
CA GLU A 29 2.73 -16.62 13.09
C GLU A 29 2.87 -15.24 13.73
N GLY A 30 1.82 -14.41 13.68
CA GLY A 30 1.82 -13.09 14.29
C GLY A 30 2.08 -13.14 15.80
N ARG A 31 1.45 -14.09 16.52
CA ARG A 31 1.77 -14.31 17.95
C ARG A 31 3.22 -14.75 18.17
N ARG A 32 3.81 -15.53 17.26
CA ARG A 32 5.22 -15.91 17.36
C ARG A 32 6.12 -14.69 17.15
N TRP A 33 5.86 -13.92 16.10
CA TRP A 33 6.61 -12.71 15.78
C TRP A 33 6.50 -11.65 16.88
N ALA A 34 5.34 -11.49 17.53
CA ALA A 34 5.23 -10.62 18.70
C ALA A 34 6.20 -11.02 19.83
N ARG A 35 6.23 -12.31 20.20
CA ARG A 35 7.18 -12.82 21.21
C ARG A 35 8.64 -12.67 20.77
N GLU A 36 8.90 -12.86 19.50
CA GLU A 36 10.25 -12.76 18.94
C GLU A 36 10.75 -11.31 18.93
N TYR A 37 9.90 -10.38 18.50
CA TYR A 37 10.17 -8.95 18.55
C TYR A 37 10.45 -8.49 19.98
N LEU A 38 9.62 -8.86 20.96
CA LEU A 38 9.87 -8.51 22.36
C LEU A 38 11.19 -9.09 22.90
N LYS A 39 11.67 -10.20 22.35
CA LYS A 39 12.94 -10.82 22.75
C LYS A 39 14.16 -10.24 22.04
N ARG A 40 14.03 -9.82 20.78
CA ARG A 40 15.17 -9.54 19.89
C ARG A 40 15.14 -8.15 19.24
N GLY A 41 14.03 -7.43 19.32
CA GLY A 41 13.78 -6.17 18.61
C GLY A 41 13.62 -6.31 17.09
N ALA A 42 13.50 -7.53 16.57
CA ALA A 42 13.51 -7.81 15.13
C ALA A 42 12.62 -8.99 14.75
N PHE A 43 12.26 -9.05 13.47
CA PHE A 43 11.48 -10.12 12.85
C PHE A 43 12.37 -11.06 12.02
N THR A 44 11.95 -12.31 11.89
CA THR A 44 12.60 -13.30 11.03
C THR A 44 11.67 -13.79 9.94
N GLN A 45 12.27 -14.36 8.88
CA GLN A 45 11.52 -14.95 7.78
C GLN A 45 10.47 -15.96 8.27
N PRO A 46 9.33 -16.07 7.57
CA PRO A 46 8.38 -17.15 7.82
C PRO A 46 9.07 -18.51 7.79
N ARG A 47 8.61 -19.44 8.64
CA ARG A 47 9.22 -20.79 8.76
C ARG A 47 9.25 -21.58 7.46
N ARG A 48 8.30 -21.30 6.58
CA ARG A 48 8.15 -21.99 5.30
C ARG A 48 7.77 -20.99 4.24
N MET A 49 8.56 -21.00 3.18
CA MET A 49 8.30 -20.27 1.94
C MET A 49 7.85 -21.29 0.89
N LEU A 50 6.94 -20.89 -0.02
CA LEU A 50 6.61 -21.67 -1.20
C LEU A 50 6.86 -20.82 -2.44
N GLN A 51 7.34 -21.48 -3.48
CA GLN A 51 7.48 -20.87 -4.79
C GLN A 51 6.11 -20.55 -5.38
N VAL A 52 6.00 -19.38 -5.99
CA VAL A 52 4.84 -18.93 -6.76
C VAL A 52 5.14 -19.19 -8.24
N PRO A 53 4.42 -20.12 -8.90
CA PRO A 53 4.59 -20.35 -10.33
C PRO A 53 4.30 -19.08 -11.14
N PRO A 54 4.99 -18.87 -12.28
CA PRO A 54 4.62 -17.81 -13.22
C PRO A 54 3.15 -17.92 -13.65
N GLY A 55 2.46 -16.79 -13.72
CA GLY A 55 1.03 -16.71 -14.06
C GLY A 55 0.06 -17.08 -12.93
N GLU A 56 0.55 -17.57 -11.78
CA GLU A 56 -0.27 -17.84 -10.61
C GLU A 56 -0.97 -16.56 -10.12
N VAL A 57 -2.20 -16.70 -9.64
CA VAL A 57 -3.01 -15.55 -9.21
C VAL A 57 -2.83 -15.30 -7.72
N LEU A 58 -2.37 -14.10 -7.37
CA LEU A 58 -2.25 -13.61 -6.00
C LEU A 58 -3.45 -12.69 -5.67
N ILE A 59 -4.25 -13.07 -4.67
CA ILE A 59 -5.40 -12.28 -4.23
C ILE A 59 -4.91 -11.22 -3.25
N MET A 60 -4.83 -9.99 -3.73
CA MET A 60 -4.26 -8.83 -3.04
C MET A 60 -5.28 -8.02 -2.23
N HIS A 61 -6.57 -8.23 -2.45
CA HIS A 61 -7.64 -7.54 -1.73
C HIS A 61 -8.84 -8.48 -1.51
N SER A 62 -9.53 -8.32 -0.39
CA SER A 62 -10.68 -9.18 -0.02
C SER A 62 -11.84 -9.05 -1.01
N GLY A 63 -12.06 -7.85 -1.53
CA GLY A 63 -13.06 -7.56 -2.56
C GLY A 63 -12.74 -8.13 -3.94
N ALA A 64 -11.69 -8.94 -4.10
CA ALA A 64 -11.41 -9.71 -5.32
C ALA A 64 -11.75 -11.21 -5.17
N GLU A 65 -12.27 -11.62 -4.00
CA GLU A 65 -12.64 -13.00 -3.71
C GLU A 65 -14.11 -13.24 -4.03
N PHE A 66 -14.42 -13.52 -5.29
CA PHE A 66 -15.80 -13.78 -5.76
C PHE A 66 -16.13 -15.26 -5.99
N ASP A 67 -15.11 -16.12 -6.00
CA ASP A 67 -15.31 -17.54 -6.32
C ASP A 67 -15.55 -18.37 -5.05
N ILE A 68 -16.73 -18.99 -4.99
CA ILE A 68 -17.20 -19.87 -3.89
C ILE A 68 -16.43 -21.21 -3.89
N THR A 69 -15.68 -21.51 -4.96
CA THR A 69 -15.06 -22.83 -5.13
C THR A 69 -13.88 -23.03 -4.15
N PRO A 70 -13.92 -24.04 -3.27
CA PRO A 70 -12.95 -24.25 -2.20
C PRO A 70 -11.64 -24.86 -2.71
N HIS A 71 -10.88 -24.09 -3.48
CA HIS A 71 -9.53 -24.46 -3.92
C HIS A 71 -8.46 -23.71 -3.11
N PRO A 72 -7.28 -24.33 -2.87
CA PRO A 72 -6.11 -23.62 -2.38
C PRO A 72 -5.78 -22.44 -3.31
N ARG A 73 -5.62 -21.25 -2.73
CA ARG A 73 -5.23 -20.03 -3.44
C ARG A 73 -4.29 -19.21 -2.58
N TRP A 74 -3.54 -18.34 -3.23
CA TRP A 74 -2.75 -17.31 -2.58
C TRP A 74 -3.63 -16.14 -2.15
N ARG A 75 -3.78 -15.93 -0.84
CA ARG A 75 -4.54 -14.83 -0.25
C ARG A 75 -3.61 -13.90 0.51
N VAL A 76 -2.96 -13.03 -0.25
CA VAL A 76 -1.94 -12.12 0.28
C VAL A 76 -2.56 -11.06 1.17
N HIS A 77 -3.79 -10.62 0.89
CA HIS A 77 -4.50 -9.66 1.74
C HIS A 77 -4.70 -10.14 3.19
N LEU A 78 -4.76 -11.46 3.42
CA LEU A 78 -4.87 -12.01 4.78
C LEU A 78 -3.59 -11.84 5.60
N PHE A 79 -2.50 -11.33 5.02
CA PHE A 79 -1.31 -10.96 5.77
C PHE A 79 -1.59 -9.83 6.78
N ASP A 80 -2.61 -9.00 6.56
CA ASP A 80 -3.04 -7.93 7.49
C ASP A 80 -3.37 -8.47 8.90
N ASP A 81 -3.84 -9.72 9.01
CA ASP A 81 -4.14 -10.37 10.30
C ASP A 81 -2.90 -10.59 11.18
N ILE A 82 -1.69 -10.58 10.62
CA ILE A 82 -0.46 -10.55 11.44
C ILE A 82 -0.39 -9.26 12.23
N PHE A 83 -0.74 -8.13 11.61
CA PHE A 83 -0.68 -6.83 12.28
C PHE A 83 -1.62 -6.78 13.48
N MET A 84 -2.81 -7.38 13.37
CA MET A 84 -3.74 -7.54 14.50
C MET A 84 -3.09 -8.34 15.64
N SER A 85 -2.46 -9.46 15.31
CA SER A 85 -1.78 -10.31 16.30
C SER A 85 -0.57 -9.62 16.95
N LEU A 86 0.14 -8.77 16.21
CA LEU A 86 1.25 -7.96 16.74
C LEU A 86 0.73 -6.88 17.70
N ASN A 87 -0.35 -6.19 17.35
CA ASN A 87 -0.99 -5.19 18.20
C ASN A 87 -1.49 -5.75 19.53
N ASP A 88 -2.02 -6.97 19.51
CA ASP A 88 -2.46 -7.67 20.73
C ASP A 88 -1.28 -8.16 21.57
N GLY A 89 -0.18 -8.54 20.92
CA GLY A 89 0.98 -9.18 21.57
C GLY A 89 2.07 -8.21 22.05
N VAL A 90 2.08 -6.97 21.59
CA VAL A 90 3.12 -5.97 21.90
C VAL A 90 2.51 -4.80 22.69
N PRO A 91 3.12 -4.41 23.84
CA PRO A 91 2.65 -3.29 24.65
C PRO A 91 2.53 -2.00 23.84
N LYS A 92 1.57 -1.14 24.20
CA LYS A 92 1.25 0.08 23.44
C LYS A 92 2.45 1.00 23.30
N GLU A 93 3.31 1.04 24.30
CA GLU A 93 4.50 1.87 24.41
C GLU A 93 5.57 1.46 23.37
N GLU A 94 5.58 0.20 22.95
CA GLU A 94 6.53 -0.35 21.99
C GLU A 94 5.96 -0.46 20.57
N ARG A 95 4.69 -0.11 20.36
CA ARG A 95 4.01 -0.30 19.06
C ARG A 95 4.67 0.49 17.94
N GLN A 96 5.02 1.75 18.15
CA GLN A 96 5.62 2.56 17.09
C GLN A 96 6.94 1.94 16.60
N ARG A 97 7.84 1.55 17.52
CA ARG A 97 9.11 0.90 17.17
C ARG A 97 8.90 -0.45 16.50
N MET A 98 7.88 -1.20 16.96
CA MET A 98 7.49 -2.47 16.37
C MET A 98 7.02 -2.31 14.93
N GLU A 99 6.16 -1.32 14.67
CA GLU A 99 5.65 -1.00 13.34
C GLU A 99 6.77 -0.60 12.39
N GLU A 100 7.71 0.24 12.84
CA GLU A 100 8.88 0.64 12.06
C GLU A 100 9.80 -0.55 11.73
N SER A 101 10.06 -1.40 12.72
CA SER A 101 10.86 -2.63 12.54
C SER A 101 10.17 -3.63 11.61
N PHE A 102 8.84 -3.76 11.72
CA PHE A 102 8.03 -4.66 10.91
C PHE A 102 7.96 -4.19 9.45
N GLU A 103 7.74 -2.90 9.24
CA GLU A 103 7.77 -2.29 7.91
C GLU A 103 9.14 -2.47 7.27
N SER A 104 10.24 -2.16 7.99
CA SER A 104 11.60 -2.38 7.50
C SER A 104 11.86 -3.83 7.09
N PHE A 105 11.44 -4.80 7.92
CA PHE A 105 11.51 -6.22 7.60
C PHE A 105 10.71 -6.56 6.33
N CYS A 106 9.47 -6.12 6.22
CA CYS A 106 8.62 -6.39 5.05
C CYS A 106 9.24 -5.82 3.77
N LEU A 107 9.73 -4.57 3.81
CA LEU A 107 10.39 -3.92 2.68
C LEU A 107 11.65 -4.67 2.23
N SER A 108 12.29 -5.47 3.09
CA SER A 108 13.44 -6.31 2.70
C SER A 108 13.09 -7.54 1.86
N THR A 109 11.79 -7.80 1.63
CA THR A 109 11.30 -9.00 0.92
C THR A 109 10.39 -8.63 -0.26
N PRO A 110 10.33 -9.44 -1.33
CA PRO A 110 9.45 -9.16 -2.47
C PRO A 110 7.97 -9.21 -2.09
N TRP A 111 7.56 -10.21 -1.29
CA TRP A 111 6.17 -10.36 -0.87
C TRP A 111 5.73 -9.24 0.10
N GLY A 112 6.61 -8.81 1.01
CA GLY A 112 6.32 -7.75 1.96
C GLY A 112 6.30 -6.37 1.29
N ALA A 113 7.23 -6.10 0.37
CA ALA A 113 7.21 -4.89 -0.43
C ALA A 113 5.94 -4.78 -1.29
N LEU A 114 5.53 -5.87 -1.94
CA LEU A 114 4.26 -5.91 -2.67
C LEU A 114 3.07 -5.65 -1.75
N HIS A 115 2.98 -6.33 -0.61
CA HIS A 115 1.88 -6.16 0.33
C HIS A 115 1.77 -4.71 0.82
N LEU A 116 2.88 -4.12 1.28
CA LEU A 116 2.90 -2.72 1.74
C LEU A 116 2.65 -1.70 0.62
N ALA A 117 2.95 -2.06 -0.63
CA ALA A 117 2.60 -1.24 -1.77
C ALA A 117 1.13 -1.41 -2.20
N VAL A 118 0.43 -2.49 -1.83
CA VAL A 118 -0.99 -2.63 -2.20
C VAL A 118 -1.92 -2.18 -1.08
N SER A 119 -1.56 -2.49 0.17
CA SER A 119 -2.30 -2.12 1.38
C SER A 119 -1.39 -1.32 2.32
N PRO A 120 -0.98 -0.10 1.94
CA PRO A 120 -0.06 0.69 2.76
C PRO A 120 -0.68 1.03 4.12
N PRO A 121 -0.06 0.68 5.26
CA PRO A 121 -0.51 1.12 6.57
C PRO A 121 -0.19 2.61 6.80
N PRO A 122 -0.90 3.31 7.69
CA PRO A 122 -0.51 4.66 8.12
C PRO A 122 0.85 4.67 8.85
N PRO A 123 1.54 5.83 8.89
CA PRO A 123 1.30 6.99 8.06
C PRO A 123 1.66 6.77 6.58
N ARG A 124 0.97 7.51 5.70
CA ARG A 124 1.17 7.45 4.24
C ARG A 124 1.85 8.73 3.73
N SER A 125 2.87 9.17 4.45
CA SER A 125 3.64 10.34 4.06
C SER A 125 4.39 10.13 2.75
N ALA A 126 4.72 11.23 2.06
CA ALA A 126 5.53 11.17 0.85
C ALA A 126 6.82 10.35 1.08
N GLU A 127 7.53 10.59 2.19
CA GLU A 127 8.75 9.86 2.55
C GLU A 127 8.50 8.35 2.74
N ARG A 128 7.47 7.97 3.50
CA ARG A 128 7.15 6.54 3.71
C ARG A 128 6.71 5.85 2.44
N MET A 129 5.87 6.51 1.63
CA MET A 129 5.44 5.98 0.34
C MET A 129 6.62 5.84 -0.62
N ALA A 130 7.56 6.78 -0.65
CA ALA A 130 8.81 6.66 -1.42
C ALA A 130 9.60 5.41 -1.03
N LYS A 131 9.75 5.12 0.27
CA LYS A 131 10.43 3.90 0.75
C LYS A 131 9.72 2.62 0.30
N ARG A 132 8.38 2.60 0.34
CA ARG A 132 7.55 1.48 -0.12
C ARG A 132 7.69 1.25 -1.62
N PHE A 133 7.60 2.31 -2.41
CA PHE A 133 7.77 2.25 -3.86
C PHE A 133 9.20 1.88 -4.27
N ALA A 134 10.23 2.40 -3.59
CA ALA A 134 11.61 2.01 -3.82
C ALA A 134 11.83 0.51 -3.55
N ALA A 135 11.19 -0.04 -2.52
CA ALA A 135 11.23 -1.48 -2.26
C ALA A 135 10.51 -2.28 -3.34
N LEU A 136 9.34 -1.82 -3.81
CA LEU A 136 8.63 -2.45 -4.92
C LEU A 136 9.50 -2.46 -6.19
N LEU A 137 10.13 -1.33 -6.53
CA LEU A 137 11.02 -1.19 -7.68
C LEU A 137 12.24 -2.12 -7.61
N ARG A 138 12.81 -2.32 -6.41
CA ARG A 138 13.93 -3.26 -6.21
C ARG A 138 13.55 -4.70 -6.55
N PHE A 139 12.29 -5.08 -6.32
CA PHE A 139 11.77 -6.41 -6.60
C PHE A 139 10.92 -6.48 -7.86
N TRP A 140 10.92 -5.43 -8.69
CA TRP A 140 10.01 -5.29 -9.82
C TRP A 140 10.02 -6.51 -10.74
N ASP A 141 11.20 -6.96 -11.15
CA ASP A 141 11.34 -8.02 -12.16
C ASP A 141 10.82 -9.38 -11.68
N VAL A 142 11.04 -9.73 -10.40
CA VAL A 142 10.52 -11.00 -9.83
C VAL A 142 9.00 -10.93 -9.58
N LEU A 143 8.47 -9.73 -9.35
CA LEU A 143 7.04 -9.47 -9.20
C LEU A 143 6.30 -9.40 -10.54
N GLN A 144 6.98 -9.42 -11.69
CA GLN A 144 6.30 -9.52 -12.99
C GLN A 144 5.75 -10.94 -13.27
N GLY A 145 6.21 -11.96 -12.53
CA GLY A 145 5.84 -13.35 -12.76
C GLY A 145 4.35 -13.67 -12.55
N PRO A 146 3.74 -13.28 -11.42
CA PRO A 146 2.34 -13.60 -11.11
C PRO A 146 1.32 -12.72 -11.83
N ARG A 147 0.04 -13.02 -11.59
CA ARG A 147 -1.10 -12.14 -11.85
C ARG A 147 -1.73 -11.71 -10.53
N TYR A 148 -2.31 -10.52 -10.51
CA TYR A 148 -2.85 -9.93 -9.28
C TYR A 148 -4.35 -9.76 -9.38
N ALA A 149 -5.08 -10.22 -8.37
CA ALA A 149 -6.52 -9.95 -8.22
C ALA A 149 -6.68 -8.89 -7.11
N PHE A 150 -7.23 -7.72 -7.46
CA PHE A 150 -7.30 -6.55 -6.58
C PHE A 150 -8.71 -5.94 -6.53
N TRP A 151 -9.31 -5.67 -7.69
CA TRP A 151 -10.71 -5.29 -7.79
C TRP A 151 -11.45 -6.18 -8.79
N PHE A 152 -12.65 -6.61 -8.42
CA PHE A 152 -13.53 -7.41 -9.29
C PHE A 152 -12.85 -8.70 -9.79
N ASP A 153 -13.38 -9.33 -10.83
CA ASP A 153 -12.84 -10.56 -11.42
C ASP A 153 -11.69 -10.32 -12.42
N ARG A 154 -11.02 -9.14 -12.36
CA ARG A 154 -9.90 -8.81 -13.25
C ARG A 154 -8.57 -9.31 -12.69
N LYS A 155 -7.73 -9.83 -13.59
CA LYS A 155 -6.34 -10.24 -13.30
C LYS A 155 -5.37 -9.22 -13.90
N TYR A 156 -4.63 -8.53 -13.05
CA TYR A 156 -3.70 -7.45 -13.40
C TYR A 156 -2.28 -7.99 -13.60
N THR A 157 -1.50 -7.42 -14.53
CA THR A 157 -0.03 -7.40 -14.42
C THR A 157 0.40 -6.50 -13.25
N LEU A 158 1.69 -6.51 -12.88
CA LEU A 158 2.20 -5.55 -11.90
C LEU A 158 2.03 -4.10 -12.38
N ASP A 159 2.35 -3.81 -13.65
CA ASP A 159 2.16 -2.48 -14.24
C ASP A 159 0.71 -2.01 -14.18
N GLU A 160 -0.24 -2.89 -14.54
CA GLU A 160 -1.66 -2.57 -14.47
C GLU A 160 -2.11 -2.33 -13.03
N LEU A 161 -1.65 -3.15 -12.08
CA LEU A 161 -1.98 -3.01 -10.66
C LEU A 161 -1.47 -1.68 -10.10
N VAL A 162 -0.20 -1.35 -10.34
CA VAL A 162 0.41 -0.10 -9.87
C VAL A 162 -0.27 1.10 -10.52
N ARG A 163 -0.59 1.04 -11.82
CA ARG A 163 -1.33 2.11 -12.50
C ARG A 163 -2.74 2.29 -11.91
N ASP A 164 -3.44 1.21 -11.62
CA ASP A 164 -4.80 1.26 -11.07
C ASP A 164 -4.83 1.85 -9.64
N ILE A 165 -3.86 1.46 -8.80
CA ILE A 165 -3.76 1.95 -7.42
C ILE A 165 -3.25 3.38 -7.40
N TYR A 166 -2.16 3.66 -8.12
CA TYR A 166 -1.34 4.85 -7.96
C TYR A 166 -1.33 5.81 -9.14
N GLY A 167 -1.99 5.51 -10.27
CA GLY A 167 -1.89 6.34 -11.48
C GLY A 167 -2.12 7.84 -11.23
N MET A 168 -3.15 8.17 -10.45
CA MET A 168 -3.43 9.56 -10.04
C MET A 168 -2.32 10.16 -9.17
N THR A 169 -1.77 9.38 -8.23
CA THR A 169 -0.64 9.80 -7.40
C THR A 169 0.61 10.00 -8.24
N LEU A 170 0.89 9.11 -9.20
CA LEU A 170 2.05 9.24 -10.08
C LEU A 170 1.95 10.53 -10.90
N GLU A 171 0.82 10.77 -11.59
CA GLU A 171 0.60 11.99 -12.38
C GLU A 171 0.67 13.27 -11.52
N ALA A 172 0.21 13.23 -10.27
CA ALA A 172 0.28 14.38 -9.38
C ALA A 172 1.72 14.76 -9.02
N TRP A 173 2.60 13.77 -8.84
CA TRP A 173 4.00 13.99 -8.50
C TRP A 173 4.87 14.25 -9.74
N CYS A 174 4.57 13.62 -10.86
CA CYS A 174 5.33 13.72 -12.10
C CYS A 174 4.38 13.89 -13.32
N PRO A 175 3.81 15.09 -13.52
CA PRO A 175 2.84 15.34 -14.59
C PRO A 175 3.40 15.05 -15.98
N GLY A 176 2.58 14.44 -16.84
CA GLY A 176 2.96 14.11 -18.22
C GLY A 176 3.66 12.77 -18.37
N GLY A 177 3.91 12.08 -17.24
CA GLY A 177 4.28 10.68 -17.16
C GLY A 177 5.56 10.25 -17.89
N SER A 178 5.96 9.00 -17.66
CA SER A 178 6.91 8.29 -18.52
C SER A 178 6.19 7.34 -19.46
N ALA A 179 6.91 6.83 -20.46
CA ALA A 179 6.41 5.80 -21.37
C ALA A 179 6.01 4.50 -20.63
N SER A 180 6.60 4.21 -19.47
CA SER A 180 6.31 3.02 -18.65
C SER A 180 5.95 3.35 -17.20
N VAL A 181 5.18 2.46 -16.55
CA VAL A 181 4.79 2.60 -15.13
C VAL A 181 6.01 2.53 -14.22
N ARG A 182 6.97 1.66 -14.52
CA ARG A 182 8.21 1.50 -13.74
C ARG A 182 9.05 2.78 -13.72
N GLU A 183 9.22 3.43 -14.86
CA GLU A 183 9.95 4.69 -14.95
C GLU A 183 9.21 5.81 -14.23
N HIS A 184 7.88 5.90 -14.43
CA HIS A 184 7.06 6.89 -13.75
C HIS A 184 7.17 6.73 -12.22
N LEU A 185 7.06 5.50 -11.71
CA LEU A 185 7.24 5.20 -10.29
C LEU A 185 8.66 5.54 -9.78
N THR A 186 9.69 5.31 -10.59
CA THR A 186 11.08 5.70 -10.25
C THR A 186 11.20 7.21 -10.05
N LEU A 187 10.68 8.01 -10.99
CA LEU A 187 10.68 9.46 -10.88
C LEU A 187 9.90 9.93 -9.65
N THR A 188 8.71 9.37 -9.41
CA THR A 188 7.91 9.70 -8.23
C THR A 188 8.66 9.42 -6.93
N VAL A 189 9.40 8.31 -6.84
CA VAL A 189 10.26 8.01 -5.67
C VAL A 189 11.32 9.08 -5.47
N GLU A 190 12.02 9.49 -6.53
CA GLU A 190 13.05 10.53 -6.44
C GLU A 190 12.47 11.85 -5.92
N HIS A 191 11.33 12.29 -6.47
CA HIS A 191 10.63 13.50 -6.03
C HIS A 191 10.15 13.39 -4.57
N MET A 192 9.40 12.34 -4.23
CA MET A 192 8.87 12.16 -2.87
C MET A 192 9.98 12.05 -1.81
N SER A 193 11.12 11.45 -2.14
CA SER A 193 12.24 11.26 -1.20
C SER A 193 12.93 12.56 -0.78
N ARG A 194 12.75 13.63 -1.56
CA ARG A 194 13.35 14.96 -1.33
C ARG A 194 12.30 16.05 -1.16
N ALA A 195 11.03 15.66 -1.08
CA ALA A 195 9.91 16.58 -1.11
C ALA A 195 9.94 17.50 0.12
N THR A 196 9.73 18.78 -0.13
CA THR A 196 9.39 19.75 0.90
C THR A 196 7.90 19.67 1.23
N GLN A 197 7.48 20.37 2.29
CA GLN A 197 6.06 20.51 2.61
C GLN A 197 5.28 21.15 1.45
N GLU A 198 5.87 22.13 0.77
CA GLU A 198 5.28 22.79 -0.41
C GLU A 198 5.09 21.80 -1.56
N ASP A 199 6.10 20.99 -1.86
CA ASP A 199 6.01 19.97 -2.92
C ASP A 199 4.88 18.97 -2.64
N CYS A 200 4.74 18.55 -1.37
CA CYS A 200 3.65 17.67 -0.94
C CYS A 200 2.28 18.34 -1.10
N MET A 201 2.17 19.61 -0.70
CA MET A 201 0.92 20.38 -0.83
C MET A 201 0.52 20.52 -2.29
N GLU A 202 1.45 20.88 -3.17
CA GLU A 202 1.20 20.98 -4.61
C GLU A 202 0.77 19.65 -5.23
N ALA A 203 1.38 18.53 -4.82
CA ALA A 203 0.95 17.21 -5.28
C ALA A 203 -0.49 16.90 -4.82
N VAL A 204 -0.84 17.19 -3.56
CA VAL A 204 -2.21 16.98 -3.05
C VAL A 204 -3.21 17.87 -3.79
N LEU A 205 -2.88 19.13 -4.05
CA LEU A 205 -3.72 20.08 -4.78
C LEU A 205 -3.97 19.67 -6.24
N ARG A 206 -3.07 18.89 -6.87
CA ARG A 206 -3.29 18.32 -8.21
C ARG A 206 -4.25 17.13 -8.19
N VAL A 207 -4.30 16.39 -7.09
CA VAL A 207 -5.17 15.21 -6.94
C VAL A 207 -6.62 15.60 -6.65
N ILE A 208 -6.83 16.61 -5.81
CA ILE A 208 -8.15 16.96 -5.29
C ILE A 208 -9.17 17.25 -6.40
N PRO A 209 -8.90 18.13 -7.40
CA PRO A 209 -9.88 18.43 -8.44
C PRO A 209 -10.31 17.19 -9.22
N VAL A 210 -9.37 16.28 -9.52
CA VAL A 210 -9.65 15.04 -10.23
C VAL A 210 -10.56 14.12 -9.40
N LEU A 211 -10.36 14.05 -8.08
CA LEU A 211 -11.24 13.27 -7.20
C LEU A 211 -12.64 13.88 -7.08
N VAL A 212 -12.74 15.20 -6.95
CA VAL A 212 -14.03 15.90 -6.87
C VAL A 212 -14.83 15.78 -8.17
N GLU A 213 -14.15 15.67 -9.31
CA GLU A 213 -14.78 15.40 -10.60
C GLU A 213 -15.33 13.97 -10.68
N VAL A 214 -14.56 12.98 -10.24
CA VAL A 214 -14.89 11.55 -10.35
C VAL A 214 -15.92 11.08 -9.32
N ASP A 215 -15.85 11.59 -8.09
CA ASP A 215 -16.78 11.21 -7.01
C ASP A 215 -17.96 12.19 -6.94
N THR A 216 -19.11 11.75 -7.44
CA THR A 216 -20.34 12.56 -7.48
C THR A 216 -21.05 12.65 -6.13
N GLU A 217 -20.59 11.95 -5.09
CA GLU A 217 -21.22 11.94 -3.77
C GLU A 217 -20.85 13.17 -2.92
N PHE A 218 -19.80 13.91 -3.30
CA PHE A 218 -19.46 15.17 -2.64
C PHE A 218 -20.55 16.22 -2.87
N LYS A 219 -21.02 16.86 -1.79
CA LYS A 219 -22.13 17.82 -1.83
C LYS A 219 -21.66 19.24 -2.09
N HIS A 220 -20.51 19.61 -1.55
CA HIS A 220 -19.94 20.97 -1.60
C HIS A 220 -18.82 21.04 -2.63
N ARG A 221 -19.13 20.67 -3.87
CA ARG A 221 -18.13 20.49 -4.94
C ARG A 221 -17.49 21.80 -5.38
N GLU A 222 -18.22 22.90 -5.30
CA GLU A 222 -17.71 24.23 -5.65
C GLU A 222 -16.61 24.65 -4.68
N GLU A 223 -16.84 24.48 -3.38
CA GLU A 223 -15.88 24.77 -2.31
C GLU A 223 -14.67 23.82 -2.37
N LEU A 224 -14.91 22.53 -2.57
CA LEU A 224 -13.84 21.53 -2.71
C LEU A 224 -13.04 21.67 -4.01
N SER A 225 -13.49 22.52 -4.95
CA SER A 225 -12.75 22.88 -6.16
C SER A 225 -12.06 24.24 -6.05
N ASP A 226 -12.32 25.01 -5.00
CA ASP A 226 -11.72 26.33 -4.80
C ASP A 226 -10.29 26.22 -4.26
N LEU A 227 -9.32 26.68 -5.04
CA LEU A 227 -7.89 26.56 -4.69
C LEU A 227 -7.53 27.33 -3.40
N GLY A 228 -8.20 28.46 -3.14
CA GLY A 228 -7.99 29.25 -1.93
C GLY A 228 -8.41 28.48 -0.68
N PHE A 229 -9.64 27.96 -0.71
CA PHE A 229 -10.21 27.09 0.31
C PHE A 229 -9.29 25.88 0.57
N LEU A 230 -8.88 25.17 -0.48
CA LEU A 230 -8.04 23.97 -0.33
C LEU A 230 -6.69 24.28 0.30
N ARG A 231 -6.02 25.36 -0.13
CA ARG A 231 -4.73 25.77 0.45
C ARG A 231 -4.86 26.16 1.92
N GLU A 232 -5.88 26.95 2.26
CA GLU A 232 -6.14 27.32 3.65
C GLU A 232 -6.37 26.07 4.53
N HIS A 233 -7.19 25.14 4.06
CA HIS A 233 -7.53 23.92 4.79
C HIS A 233 -6.34 22.97 4.94
N LEU A 234 -5.49 22.83 3.91
CA LEU A 234 -4.26 22.05 3.98
C LEU A 234 -3.26 22.67 4.95
N CYS A 235 -3.09 24.00 4.93
CA CYS A 235 -2.22 24.71 5.87
C CYS A 235 -2.71 24.63 7.33
N ALA A 236 -4.02 24.49 7.54
CA ALA A 236 -4.63 24.37 8.85
C ALA A 236 -4.58 22.94 9.43
N LEU A 237 -4.19 21.93 8.64
CA LEU A 237 -4.06 20.56 9.15
C LEU A 237 -2.97 20.47 10.23
N SER A 238 -3.20 19.59 11.22
CA SER A 238 -2.13 19.24 12.14
C SER A 238 -0.98 18.56 11.37
N PRO A 239 0.28 18.62 11.85
CA PRO A 239 1.39 17.96 11.17
C PRO A 239 1.13 16.48 10.90
N ARG A 240 0.46 15.79 11.84
CA ARG A 240 0.10 14.38 11.71
C ARG A 240 -0.94 14.14 10.61
N ASP A 241 -1.98 14.96 10.55
CA ASP A 241 -3.03 14.81 9.54
C ASP A 241 -2.51 15.15 8.14
N PHE A 242 -1.63 16.16 8.05
CA PHE A 242 -0.95 16.49 6.80
C PHE A 242 -0.03 15.36 6.34
N GLU A 243 0.75 14.75 7.24
CA GLU A 243 1.58 13.59 6.91
C GLU A 243 0.77 12.45 6.28
N ASP A 244 -0.44 12.19 6.75
CA ASP A 244 -1.30 11.11 6.23
C ASP A 244 -1.79 11.34 4.79
N VAL A 245 -1.88 12.60 4.34
CA VAL A 245 -2.28 12.96 2.97
C VAL A 245 -1.11 13.36 2.07
N SER A 246 0.05 13.68 2.65
CA SER A 246 1.18 14.32 1.95
C SER A 246 1.74 13.55 0.75
N SER A 247 1.52 12.24 0.64
CA SER A 247 1.88 11.47 -0.56
C SER A 247 0.94 11.68 -1.75
N ALA A 248 -0.15 12.44 -1.58
CA ALA A 248 -1.22 12.56 -2.58
C ALA A 248 -1.83 11.19 -2.96
N TYR A 249 -1.89 10.26 -2.00
CA TYR A 249 -2.52 8.96 -2.21
C TYR A 249 -4.04 9.09 -2.27
N LYS A 250 -4.64 8.64 -3.38
CA LYS A 250 -6.07 8.86 -3.68
C LYS A 250 -7.00 8.52 -2.52
N TYR A 251 -6.75 7.41 -1.81
CA TYR A 251 -7.61 6.97 -0.71
C TYR A 251 -7.57 7.92 0.48
N THR A 252 -6.39 8.36 0.92
CA THR A 252 -6.29 9.27 2.08
C THR A 252 -6.79 10.66 1.73
N VAL A 253 -6.53 11.15 0.51
CA VAL A 253 -7.08 12.42 0.04
C VAL A 253 -8.62 12.36 -0.03
N THR A 254 -9.20 11.27 -0.56
CA THR A 254 -10.66 11.08 -0.58
C THR A 254 -11.27 11.12 0.82
N MET A 255 -10.64 10.43 1.79
CA MET A 255 -11.10 10.45 3.19
C MET A 255 -11.03 11.85 3.81
N GLN A 256 -9.99 12.62 3.48
CA GLN A 256 -9.85 14.00 3.93
C GLN A 256 -10.92 14.92 3.30
N LEU A 257 -11.16 14.79 1.99
CA LEU A 257 -12.23 15.52 1.29
C LEU A 257 -13.61 15.20 1.90
N ALA A 258 -13.89 13.93 2.19
CA ALA A 258 -15.14 13.54 2.86
C ALA A 258 -15.25 14.08 4.30
N ALA A 259 -14.13 14.36 4.98
CA ALA A 259 -14.16 15.04 6.27
C ALA A 259 -14.50 16.52 6.12
N TRP A 260 -13.91 17.21 5.14
CA TRP A 260 -14.23 18.61 4.84
C TRP A 260 -15.66 18.80 4.32
N ASP A 261 -16.13 17.96 3.40
CA ASP A 261 -17.52 17.99 2.89
C ASP A 261 -18.55 17.88 4.03
N ARG A 262 -18.30 16.99 4.99
CA ARG A 262 -19.15 16.84 6.18
C ARG A 262 -19.06 18.01 7.13
N ALA A 263 -17.94 18.72 7.18
CA ALA A 263 -17.77 19.90 8.03
C ALA A 263 -18.51 21.12 7.44
N LEU A 264 -18.47 21.28 6.11
CA LEU A 264 -19.20 22.33 5.40
C LEU A 264 -20.72 22.23 5.64
N GLY A 265 -21.28 21.03 5.64
CA GLY A 265 -22.71 20.82 5.91
C GLY A 265 -23.16 20.98 7.37
N ARG A 266 -22.26 21.31 8.31
CA ARG A 266 -22.58 21.56 9.73
C ARG A 266 -22.65 23.05 10.07
N HIS A 267 -22.34 23.91 9.12
CA HIS A 267 -22.41 25.36 9.21
C HIS A 267 -23.60 25.88 8.41
#